data_AF-A0A4Y6V7D2-F1
#
_entry.id   AF-A0A4Y6V7D2-F1
#
_cell.length_a   1.000
_cell.length_b   1.000
_cell.length_c   1.000
_cell.angle_alpha   90.00
_cell.angle_beta   90.00
_cell.angle_gamma   90.00
#
_symmetry.space_group_name_H-M   'P 1'
#
loop_
_entity.id
_entity.type
_entity.pdbx_description
1 polymer ?
#
loop_
_entity_poly.entity_id
_entity_poly.type
_entity_poly.pdbx_seq_one_letter_code
_entity_poly.pdbx_strand_id
1 'polypeptide(L)'
;MNRMPRLFLFVATLAAVPGQAVAAGMPQLRFNDHLVIGQVVWGAAIFIGFYLVLSRSALPKVERVLTNRRNRIQNDLDVARRAKAEADAASAELQKARHDAAAQARANVERIQNEARATAEAHAQAAAKRLEAEIAQAEERIAQSRNTALASLPDIATQTAQTVVGRLLGTDASTAQGTAISDAVARAQA
;
A
#
# COMPACT_ATOMS: atom_id res chain seq x y z
N MET A 1 45.61 -48.65 -51.77
CA MET A 1 46.31 -49.07 -50.54
C MET A 1 45.25 -49.17 -49.43
N ASN A 2 44.56 -50.31 -49.28
CA ASN A 2 44.85 -51.39 -48.30
C ASN A 2 44.69 -50.92 -46.83
N ARG A 3 43.89 -51.50 -45.92
CA ARG A 3 43.02 -52.71 -45.87
C ARG A 3 41.99 -52.57 -44.74
N MET A 4 40.80 -53.16 -44.93
CA MET A 4 39.83 -53.53 -43.88
C MET A 4 40.21 -54.86 -43.21
N PRO A 5 39.95 -55.07 -41.89
CA PRO A 5 39.88 -56.39 -41.28
C PRO A 5 38.39 -56.76 -41.03
N ARG A 6 37.80 -57.65 -41.83
CA ARG A 6 37.65 -59.11 -41.58
C ARG A 6 36.73 -59.47 -40.41
N LEU A 7 35.43 -59.39 -40.67
CA LEU A 7 34.39 -60.08 -39.92
C LEU A 7 34.42 -61.57 -40.31
N PHE A 8 34.98 -62.42 -39.44
CA PHE A 8 34.97 -63.88 -39.63
C PHE A 8 33.57 -64.42 -39.29
N LEU A 9 32.80 -64.69 -40.34
CA LEU A 9 31.54 -65.39 -40.31
C LEU A 9 31.83 -66.90 -40.27
N PHE A 10 31.83 -67.50 -39.07
CA PHE A 10 31.98 -68.94 -38.90
C PHE A 10 30.61 -69.60 -39.11
N VAL A 11 30.36 -70.04 -40.35
CA VAL A 11 29.27 -70.98 -40.67
C VAL A 11 29.75 -72.37 -40.27
N ALA A 12 29.17 -72.90 -39.20
CA ALA A 12 29.35 -74.29 -38.80
C ALA A 12 28.26 -75.14 -39.46
N THR A 13 28.68 -75.98 -40.40
CA THR A 13 27.93 -77.04 -41.07
C THR A 13 27.45 -78.08 -40.06
N LEU A 14 26.12 -78.22 -39.92
CA LEU A 14 25.49 -79.27 -39.12
C LEU A 14 24.99 -80.39 -40.05
N ALA A 15 25.80 -81.42 -40.24
CA ALA A 15 25.37 -82.69 -40.83
C ALA A 15 26.24 -83.84 -40.29
N ALA A 16 25.78 -84.46 -39.20
CA ALA A 16 26.04 -85.86 -38.85
C ALA A 16 25.15 -86.23 -37.65
N VAL A 17 24.11 -87.01 -37.91
CA VAL A 17 23.34 -87.72 -36.89
C VAL A 17 24.04 -89.05 -36.65
N PRO A 18 24.56 -89.35 -35.44
CA PRO A 18 24.70 -90.72 -34.99
C PRO A 18 23.43 -91.10 -34.23
N GLY A 19 22.82 -92.19 -34.67
CA GLY A 19 21.65 -92.78 -34.06
C GLY A 19 21.91 -93.45 -32.71
N GLN A 20 20.83 -94.04 -32.21
CA GLN A 20 20.66 -94.81 -30.97
C GLN A 20 20.24 -93.97 -29.75
N ALA A 21 18.95 -93.63 -29.74
CA ALA A 21 18.19 -93.48 -28.51
C ALA A 21 17.92 -94.89 -27.93
N VAL A 22 18.82 -95.36 -27.05
CA VAL A 22 18.54 -96.45 -26.13
C VAL A 22 17.95 -95.88 -24.85
N ALA A 23 16.83 -96.46 -24.43
CA ALA A 23 16.06 -96.08 -23.26
C ALA A 23 16.86 -96.22 -21.96
N ALA A 24 17.53 -95.14 -21.55
CA ALA A 24 17.89 -94.85 -20.18
C ALA A 24 17.34 -93.46 -19.88
N GLY A 25 16.33 -93.36 -19.00
CA GLY A 25 15.64 -92.11 -18.68
C GLY A 25 16.62 -90.96 -18.51
N MET A 26 16.32 -89.83 -19.17
CA MET A 26 17.24 -88.71 -19.41
C MET A 26 18.32 -88.58 -18.34
N PRO A 27 19.61 -88.85 -18.65
CA PRO A 27 20.69 -88.82 -17.65
C PRO A 27 20.88 -87.44 -16.99
N GLN A 28 20.21 -86.41 -17.53
CA GLN A 28 20.16 -85.04 -17.03
C GLN A 28 19.28 -84.84 -15.76
N LEU A 29 18.37 -85.79 -15.47
CA LEU A 29 17.45 -85.74 -14.32
C LEU A 29 17.75 -86.84 -13.27
N ARG A 30 18.95 -87.42 -13.29
CA ARG A 30 19.40 -88.40 -12.30
C ARG A 30 19.87 -87.65 -11.04
N PHE A 31 18.94 -87.21 -10.19
CA PHE A 31 19.23 -86.54 -8.91
C PHE A 31 20.03 -87.38 -7.90
N ASN A 32 20.18 -88.68 -8.17
CA ASN A 32 20.95 -89.63 -7.36
C ASN A 32 22.41 -89.78 -7.85
N ASP A 33 22.84 -88.97 -8.81
CA ASP A 33 24.23 -88.94 -9.27
C ASP A 33 25.03 -87.90 -8.45
N HIS A 34 26.15 -88.34 -7.89
CA HIS A 34 27.02 -87.55 -7.00
C HIS A 34 27.46 -86.21 -7.60
N LEU A 35 27.59 -86.14 -8.93
CA LEU A 35 27.97 -84.94 -9.67
C LEU A 35 26.89 -83.84 -9.61
N VAL A 36 25.60 -84.22 -9.66
CA VAL A 36 24.48 -83.28 -9.60
C VAL A 36 24.34 -82.69 -8.20
N ILE A 37 24.51 -83.52 -7.16
CA ILE A 37 24.50 -83.06 -5.76
C ILE A 37 25.67 -82.09 -5.51
N GLY A 38 26.86 -82.38 -6.02
CA GLY A 38 28.02 -81.48 -5.94
C GLY A 38 27.78 -80.13 -6.60
N GLN A 39 27.16 -80.11 -7.79
CA GLN A 39 26.81 -78.87 -8.49
C GLN A 39 25.80 -78.02 -7.72
N VAL A 40 24.78 -78.64 -7.12
CA VAL A 40 23.78 -77.94 -6.31
C VAL A 40 24.40 -77.39 -5.03
N VAL A 41 25.22 -78.18 -4.32
CA VAL A 41 25.90 -77.73 -3.09
C VAL A 41 26.85 -76.57 -3.38
N TRP A 42 27.64 -76.66 -4.45
CA TRP A 42 28.56 -75.58 -4.83
C TRP A 42 27.80 -74.35 -5.37
N GLY A 43 26.73 -74.55 -6.13
CA GLY A 43 25.84 -73.48 -6.57
C GLY A 43 25.20 -72.75 -5.39
N ALA A 44 24.73 -73.49 -4.37
CA ALA A 44 24.22 -72.93 -3.13
C ALA A 44 25.32 -72.17 -2.36
N ALA A 45 26.54 -72.69 -2.29
CA ALA A 45 27.67 -72.01 -1.64
C ALA A 45 28.00 -70.68 -2.31
N ILE A 46 28.09 -70.64 -3.65
CA ILE A 46 28.30 -69.39 -4.42
C ILE A 46 27.13 -68.44 -4.24
N PHE A 47 25.89 -68.95 -4.31
CA PHE A 47 24.69 -68.14 -4.13
C PHE A 47 24.63 -67.49 -2.74
N ILE A 48 24.94 -68.25 -1.68
CA ILE A 48 25.01 -67.72 -0.31
C ILE A 48 26.12 -66.67 -0.21
N GLY A 49 27.30 -66.94 -0.78
CA GLY A 49 28.40 -65.97 -0.82
C GLY A 49 27.98 -64.66 -1.50
N PHE A 50 27.34 -64.76 -2.67
CA PHE A 50 26.83 -63.60 -3.41
C PHE A 50 25.70 -62.87 -2.67
N TYR A 51 24.78 -63.61 -2.06
CA TYR A 51 23.69 -63.07 -1.24
C TYR A 51 24.22 -62.25 -0.06
N LEU A 52 25.22 -62.77 0.65
CA LEU A 52 25.87 -62.04 1.75
C LEU A 52 26.54 -60.76 1.26
N VAL A 53 27.21 -60.79 0.10
CA VAL A 53 27.82 -59.60 -0.50
C VAL A 53 26.76 -58.56 -0.87
N LEU A 54 25.65 -58.95 -1.52
CA LEU A 54 24.57 -58.05 -1.88
C LEU A 54 23.87 -57.46 -0.65
N SER A 55 23.56 -58.31 0.33
CA SER A 55 22.91 -57.93 1.58
C SER A 55 23.77 -56.93 2.36
N ARG A 56 25.08 -57.16 2.45
CA ARG A 56 25.99 -56.33 3.23
C ARG A 56 26.46 -55.07 2.50
N SER A 57 26.50 -55.05 1.16
CA SER A 57 27.14 -53.97 0.39
C SER A 57 26.21 -53.26 -0.59
N ALA A 58 25.41 -53.99 -1.38
CA ALA A 58 24.60 -53.39 -2.43
C ALA A 58 23.32 -52.75 -1.87
N LEU A 59 22.55 -53.49 -1.05
CA LEU A 59 21.32 -53.00 -0.43
C LEU A 59 21.52 -51.74 0.44
N PRO A 60 22.50 -51.68 1.36
CA PRO A 60 22.66 -50.49 2.20
C PRO A 60 23.06 -49.23 1.41
N LYS A 61 23.70 -49.38 0.23
CA LYS A 61 23.99 -48.24 -0.65
C LYS A 61 22.71 -47.67 -1.27
N VAL A 62 21.80 -48.52 -1.72
CA VAL A 62 20.51 -48.10 -2.29
C VAL A 62 19.63 -47.45 -1.21
N GLU A 63 19.56 -48.07 -0.03
CA GLU A 63 18.81 -47.52 1.11
C GLU A 63 19.32 -46.13 1.52
N ARG A 64 20.64 -45.93 1.54
CA ARG A 64 21.25 -44.62 1.83
C ARG A 64 20.82 -43.55 0.82
N VAL A 65 20.82 -43.86 -0.47
CA VAL A 65 20.40 -42.90 -1.50
C VAL A 65 18.91 -42.56 -1.35
N LEU A 66 18.06 -43.57 -1.12
CA LEU A 66 16.63 -43.36 -0.94
C LEU A 66 16.34 -42.51 0.31
N THR A 67 17.01 -42.81 1.42
CA THR A 67 16.88 -42.07 2.68
C THR A 67 17.39 -40.64 2.53
N ASN A 68 18.54 -40.42 1.88
CA ASN A 68 19.06 -39.08 1.61
C ASN A 68 18.10 -38.25 0.76
N ARG A 69 17.51 -38.85 -0.29
CA ARG A 69 16.51 -38.18 -1.12
C ARG A 69 15.26 -37.84 -0.32
N ARG A 70 14.74 -38.79 0.47
CA ARG A 70 13.58 -38.57 1.33
C ARG A 70 13.85 -37.44 2.33
N ASN A 71 14.98 -37.47 3.02
CA ASN A 71 15.36 -36.46 4.00
C ASN A 71 15.50 -35.07 3.35
N ARG A 72 16.10 -35.01 2.16
CA ARG A 72 16.22 -33.75 1.41
C ARG A 72 14.86 -33.20 1.02
N ILE A 73 13.97 -34.03 0.47
CA ILE A 73 12.60 -33.62 0.12
C ILE A 73 11.85 -33.13 1.36
N GLN A 74 11.92 -33.85 2.47
CA GLN A 74 11.26 -33.42 3.72
C GLN A 74 11.82 -32.09 4.21
N ASN A 75 13.15 -31.92 4.23
CA ASN A 75 13.76 -30.65 4.63
C ASN A 75 13.37 -29.50 3.69
N ASP A 76 13.37 -29.72 2.37
CA ASP A 76 12.98 -28.72 1.38
C ASP A 76 11.49 -28.34 1.54
N LEU A 77 10.62 -29.30 1.82
CA LEU A 77 9.21 -29.06 2.14
C LEU A 77 9.03 -28.30 3.46
N ASP A 78 9.82 -28.60 4.49
CA ASP A 78 9.79 -27.90 5.77
C ASP A 78 10.25 -26.46 5.65
N VAL A 79 11.32 -26.22 4.88
CA VAL A 79 11.79 -24.87 4.55
C VAL A 79 10.72 -24.11 3.75
N ALA A 80 10.14 -24.73 2.72
CA ALA A 80 9.08 -24.11 1.94
C ALA A 80 7.84 -23.78 2.77
N ARG A 81 7.43 -24.67 3.69
CA ARG A 81 6.31 -24.42 4.61
C ARG A 81 6.60 -23.26 5.57
N ARG A 82 7.81 -23.19 6.12
CA ARG A 82 8.22 -22.07 7.00
C ARG A 82 8.27 -20.75 6.23
N ALA A 83 8.92 -20.73 5.06
CA ALA A 83 8.97 -19.55 4.21
C ALA A 83 7.56 -19.07 3.79
N LYS A 84 6.65 -19.99 3.50
CA LYS A 84 5.24 -19.66 3.23
C LYS A 84 4.57 -19.07 4.46
N ALA A 85 4.70 -19.68 5.63
CA ALA A 85 4.10 -19.18 6.86
C ALA A 85 4.62 -17.79 7.22
N GLU A 86 5.92 -17.54 7.05
CA GLU A 86 6.54 -16.22 7.25
C GLU A 86 6.01 -15.19 6.24
N ALA A 87 5.88 -15.55 4.96
CA ALA A 87 5.31 -14.67 3.94
C ALA A 87 3.84 -14.35 4.19
N ASP A 88 3.04 -15.34 4.61
CA ASP A 88 1.63 -15.16 4.95
C ASP A 88 1.50 -14.25 6.19
N ALA A 89 2.35 -14.44 7.21
CA ALA A 89 2.39 -13.58 8.40
C ALA A 89 2.79 -12.13 8.06
N ALA A 90 3.85 -11.94 7.26
CA ALA A 90 4.29 -10.63 6.81
C ALA A 90 3.22 -9.93 5.95
N SER A 91 2.51 -10.69 5.11
CA SER A 91 1.41 -10.16 4.30
C SER A 91 0.24 -9.71 5.16
N ALA A 92 -0.12 -10.49 6.19
CA ALA A 92 -1.17 -10.12 7.14
C ALA A 92 -0.79 -8.87 7.96
N GLU A 93 0.46 -8.77 8.42
CA GLU A 93 0.96 -7.60 9.14
C GLU A 93 0.96 -6.34 8.25
N LEU A 94 1.41 -6.46 7.00
CA LEU A 94 1.37 -5.36 6.04
C LEU A 94 -0.07 -4.90 5.75
N GLN A 95 -1.00 -5.84 5.58
CA GLN A 95 -2.41 -5.51 5.37
C GLN A 95 -3.00 -4.77 6.59
N LYS A 96 -2.70 -5.25 7.80
CA LYS A 96 -3.11 -4.58 9.04
C LYS A 96 -2.52 -3.18 9.15
N ALA A 97 -1.21 -3.03 8.96
CA ALA A 97 -0.53 -1.74 9.01
C ALA A 97 -1.09 -0.75 7.98
N ARG A 98 -1.41 -1.21 6.76
CA ARG A 98 -2.07 -0.38 5.74
C ARG A 98 -3.46 0.06 6.15
N HIS A 99 -4.25 -0.85 6.72
CA HIS A 99 -5.60 -0.53 7.20
C HIS A 99 -5.54 0.49 8.34
N ASP A 100 -4.66 0.27 9.32
CA ASP A 100 -4.49 1.16 10.47
C ASP A 100 -3.99 2.54 10.04
N ALA A 101 -3.01 2.60 9.12
CA ALA A 101 -2.53 3.85 8.54
C ALA A 101 -3.63 4.60 7.76
N ALA A 102 -4.46 3.89 6.99
CA ALA A 102 -5.58 4.48 6.28
C ALA A 102 -6.65 5.03 7.24
N ALA A 103 -6.95 4.29 8.32
CA ALA A 103 -7.87 4.74 9.36
C ALA A 103 -7.35 5.99 10.09
N GLN A 104 -6.07 5.99 10.49
CA GLN A 104 -5.42 7.15 11.11
C GLN A 104 -5.38 8.36 10.18
N ALA A 105 -5.11 8.17 8.89
CA ALA A 105 -5.13 9.25 7.91
C ALA A 105 -6.53 9.88 7.79
N ARG A 106 -7.59 9.05 7.71
CA ARG A 106 -8.98 9.54 7.69
C ARG A 106 -9.32 10.31 8.97
N ALA A 107 -9.01 9.76 10.13
CA ALA A 107 -9.24 10.42 11.42
C ALA A 107 -8.49 11.76 11.52
N ASN A 108 -7.25 11.82 11.06
CA ASN A 108 -6.47 13.06 11.03
C ASN A 108 -7.07 14.10 10.08
N VAL A 109 -7.54 13.69 8.90
CA VAL A 109 -8.20 14.59 7.95
C VAL A 109 -9.50 15.13 8.53
N GLU A 110 -10.32 14.29 9.16
CA GLU A 110 -11.55 14.72 9.83
C GLU A 110 -11.25 15.69 10.98
N ARG A 111 -10.25 15.39 11.81
CA ARG A 111 -9.81 16.27 12.90
C ARG A 111 -9.37 17.64 12.36
N ILE A 112 -8.52 17.67 11.32
CA ILE A 112 -8.04 18.91 10.71
C ILE A 112 -9.20 19.70 10.11
N GLN A 113 -10.15 19.04 9.43
CA GLN A 113 -11.33 19.72 8.88
C GLN A 113 -12.19 20.34 9.99
N ASN A 114 -12.40 19.63 11.09
CA ASN A 114 -13.18 20.14 12.23
C ASN A 114 -12.47 21.32 12.91
N GLU A 115 -11.15 21.21 13.14
CA GLU A 115 -10.34 22.30 13.69
C GLU A 115 -10.34 23.53 12.77
N ALA A 116 -10.22 23.32 11.45
CA ALA A 116 -10.26 24.39 10.46
C ALA A 116 -11.63 25.08 10.43
N ARG A 117 -12.74 24.33 10.49
CA ARG A 117 -14.09 24.88 10.58
C ARG A 117 -14.29 25.69 11.85
N ALA A 118 -13.92 25.14 13.01
CA ALA A 118 -14.04 25.84 14.29
C ALA A 118 -13.21 27.13 14.31
N THR A 119 -11.99 27.10 13.76
CA THR A 119 -11.12 28.27 13.65
C THR A 119 -11.71 29.31 12.70
N ALA A 120 -12.24 28.89 11.54
CA ALA A 120 -12.89 29.78 10.59
C ALA A 120 -14.15 30.44 11.19
N GLU A 121 -14.98 29.69 11.91
CA GLU A 121 -16.14 30.21 12.64
C GLU A 121 -15.74 31.23 13.70
N ALA A 122 -14.69 30.95 14.49
CA ALA A 122 -14.18 31.88 15.48
C ALA A 122 -13.66 33.17 14.84
N HIS A 123 -12.92 33.09 13.73
CA HIS A 123 -12.48 34.27 12.98
C HIS A 123 -13.65 35.05 12.38
N ALA A 124 -14.66 34.37 11.83
CA ALA A 124 -15.84 35.01 11.28
C ALA A 124 -16.62 35.76 12.38
N GLN A 125 -16.80 35.16 13.55
CA GLN A 125 -17.45 35.81 14.69
C GLN A 125 -16.65 37.01 15.20
N ALA A 126 -15.32 36.89 15.30
CA ALA A 126 -14.46 38.00 15.70
C ALA A 126 -14.50 39.16 14.70
N ALA A 127 -14.46 38.84 13.39
CA ALA A 127 -14.58 39.83 12.33
C ALA A 127 -15.96 40.52 12.33
N ALA A 128 -17.04 39.76 12.52
CA ALA A 128 -18.40 40.30 12.64
C ALA A 128 -18.52 41.28 13.82
N LYS A 129 -18.03 40.91 15.01
CA LYS A 129 -18.03 41.80 16.19
C LYS A 129 -17.22 43.08 15.95
N ARG A 130 -16.07 42.96 15.30
CA ARG A 130 -15.25 44.13 14.96
C ARG A 130 -15.98 45.05 13.97
N LEU A 131 -16.59 44.47 12.95
CA LEU A 131 -17.36 45.21 11.95
C LEU A 131 -18.56 45.93 12.59
N GLU A 132 -19.30 45.26 13.47
CA GLU A 132 -20.39 45.88 14.24
C GLU A 132 -19.91 47.07 15.06
N ALA A 133 -18.76 46.95 15.75
CA ALA A 133 -18.18 48.05 16.50
C ALA A 133 -17.73 49.22 15.60
N GLU A 134 -17.12 48.93 14.45
CA GLU A 134 -16.70 49.94 13.47
C GLU A 134 -17.91 50.66 12.84
N ILE A 135 -19.00 49.94 12.56
CA ILE A 135 -20.28 50.50 12.10
C ILE A 135 -20.85 51.43 13.16
N ALA A 136 -20.98 50.99 14.42
CA ALA A 136 -21.51 51.81 15.50
C ALA A 136 -20.69 53.11 15.70
N GLN A 137 -19.36 53.01 15.63
CA GLN A 137 -18.48 54.19 15.68
C GLN A 137 -18.66 55.12 14.47
N ALA A 138 -18.86 54.55 13.28
CA ALA A 138 -19.10 55.34 12.08
C ALA A 138 -20.45 56.07 12.14
N GLU A 139 -21.50 55.39 12.62
CA GLU A 139 -22.83 55.97 12.84
C GLU A 139 -22.76 57.15 13.82
N GLU A 140 -22.05 56.99 14.94
CA GLU A 140 -21.83 58.07 15.91
C GLU A 140 -21.09 59.27 15.28
N ARG A 141 -20.01 59.02 14.52
CA ARG A 141 -19.28 60.10 13.80
C ARG A 141 -20.16 60.81 12.77
N ILE A 142 -21.01 60.08 12.06
CA ILE A 142 -21.95 60.64 11.09
C ILE A 142 -23.00 61.49 11.82
N ALA A 143 -23.54 61.00 12.94
CA ALA A 143 -24.51 61.76 13.75
C ALA A 143 -23.90 63.05 14.30
N GLN A 144 -22.66 63.00 14.82
CA GLN A 144 -21.94 64.18 15.29
C GLN A 144 -21.69 65.18 14.16
N SER A 145 -21.20 64.70 13.00
CA SER A 145 -20.95 65.57 11.84
C SER A 145 -22.23 66.19 11.30
N ARG A 146 -23.35 65.45 11.30
CA ARG A 146 -24.68 65.96 10.97
C ARG A 146 -25.12 67.05 11.95
N ASN A 147 -24.97 66.82 13.25
CA ASN A 147 -25.36 67.79 14.27
C ASN A 147 -24.52 69.07 14.17
N THR A 148 -23.19 68.94 13.98
CA THR A 148 -22.31 70.09 13.76
C THR A 148 -22.69 70.87 12.50
N ALA A 149 -22.95 70.19 11.38
CA ALA A 149 -23.40 70.85 10.16
C ALA A 149 -24.73 71.58 10.36
N LEU A 150 -25.72 70.93 11.00
CA LEU A 150 -27.02 71.53 11.34
C LEU A 150 -26.87 72.73 12.29
N ALA A 151 -25.93 72.68 13.23
CA ALA A 151 -25.65 73.80 14.14
C ALA A 151 -24.98 74.99 13.43
N SER A 152 -24.21 74.76 12.35
CA SER A 152 -23.60 75.84 11.54
C SER A 152 -24.54 76.44 10.49
N LEU A 153 -25.68 75.80 10.19
CA LEU A 153 -26.65 76.30 9.20
C LEU A 153 -27.18 77.71 9.51
N PRO A 154 -27.59 78.05 10.76
CA PRO A 154 -28.09 79.38 11.10
C PRO A 154 -27.07 80.49 10.86
N ASP A 155 -25.80 80.26 11.20
CA ASP A 155 -24.73 81.23 10.98
C ASP A 155 -24.49 81.49 9.49
N ILE A 156 -24.41 80.41 8.70
CA ILE A 156 -24.25 80.50 7.23
C ILE A 156 -25.47 81.18 6.60
N ALA A 157 -26.68 80.85 7.04
CA ALA A 157 -27.91 81.47 6.58
C ALA A 157 -27.95 82.97 6.91
N THR A 158 -27.54 83.35 8.12
CA THR A 158 -27.48 84.75 8.57
C THR A 158 -26.43 85.53 7.78
N GLN A 159 -25.23 84.98 7.60
CA GLN A 159 -24.16 85.60 6.82
C GLN A 159 -24.55 85.77 5.34
N THR A 160 -25.22 84.77 4.77
CA THR A 160 -25.73 84.82 3.39
C THR A 160 -26.83 85.87 3.25
N ALA A 161 -27.80 85.90 4.17
CA ALA A 161 -28.88 86.89 4.19
C ALA A 161 -28.32 88.32 4.33
N GLN A 162 -27.37 88.54 5.23
CA GLN A 162 -26.67 89.83 5.38
C GLN A 162 -25.94 90.25 4.09
N THR A 163 -25.25 89.32 3.43
CA THR A 163 -24.55 89.58 2.16
C THR A 163 -25.53 89.96 1.04
N VAL A 164 -26.66 89.26 0.93
CA VAL A 164 -27.71 89.56 -0.06
C VAL A 164 -28.35 90.92 0.21
N VAL A 165 -28.70 91.20 1.47
CA VAL A 165 -29.29 92.47 1.89
C VAL A 165 -28.33 93.64 1.65
N GLY A 166 -27.04 93.50 1.98
CA GLY A 166 -26.02 94.52 1.71
C GLY A 166 -25.82 94.82 0.22
N ARG A 167 -25.87 93.78 -0.63
CA ARG A 167 -25.83 93.97 -2.10
C ARG A 167 -27.07 94.68 -2.66
N LEU A 168 -28.24 94.48 -2.05
CA LEU A 168 -29.50 95.10 -2.49
C LEU A 168 -29.67 96.55 -2.01
N LEU A 169 -29.18 96.89 -0.81
CA LEU A 169 -29.33 98.21 -0.20
C LEU A 169 -28.14 99.16 -0.47
N GLY A 170 -27.07 98.68 -1.12
CA GLY A 170 -25.95 99.51 -1.58
C GLY A 170 -25.12 100.17 -0.47
N THR A 171 -25.33 99.81 0.79
CA THR A 171 -24.59 100.28 1.97
C THR A 171 -24.32 99.09 2.89
N ASP A 172 -23.13 99.06 3.49
CA ASP A 172 -22.74 98.01 4.45
C ASP A 172 -23.76 97.97 5.59
N ALA A 173 -24.47 96.85 5.72
CA ALA A 173 -25.53 96.68 6.69
C ALA A 173 -25.00 97.00 8.10
N SER A 174 -25.51 98.09 8.69
CA SER A 174 -25.14 98.53 10.04
C SER A 174 -25.42 97.44 11.08
N THR A 175 -24.62 97.40 12.15
CA THR A 175 -24.69 96.42 13.26
C THR A 175 -26.09 96.28 13.89
N ALA A 176 -26.93 97.32 13.79
CA ALA A 176 -28.32 97.29 14.25
C ALA A 176 -29.28 96.48 13.34
N GLN A 177 -28.97 96.34 12.05
CA GLN A 177 -29.74 95.50 11.11
C GLN A 177 -29.30 94.04 11.18
N GLY A 178 -28.02 93.78 11.48
CA GLY A 178 -27.51 92.42 11.70
C GLY A 178 -28.21 91.68 12.84
N THR A 179 -28.52 92.38 13.93
CA THR A 179 -29.27 91.85 15.09
C THR A 179 -30.75 91.62 14.78
N ALA A 180 -31.38 92.48 13.97
CA ALA A 180 -32.76 92.27 13.53
C ALA A 180 -32.91 91.06 12.57
N ILE A 181 -31.90 90.82 11.72
CA ILE A 181 -31.86 89.66 10.81
C ILE A 181 -31.64 88.38 11.60
N SER A 182 -30.73 88.35 12.58
CA SER A 182 -30.53 87.17 13.44
C SER A 182 -31.78 86.83 14.25
N ASP A 183 -32.50 87.84 14.77
CA ASP A 183 -33.77 87.64 15.49
C ASP A 183 -34.91 87.16 14.59
N ALA A 184 -34.92 87.54 13.30
CA ALA A 184 -35.89 87.05 12.33
C ALA A 184 -35.60 85.60 11.90
N VAL A 185 -34.32 85.25 11.71
CA VAL A 185 -33.88 83.87 11.43
C VAL A 185 -34.17 82.97 12.63
N ALA A 186 -33.91 83.42 13.86
CA ALA A 186 -34.24 82.68 15.08
C ALA A 186 -35.75 82.42 15.24
N ARG A 187 -36.59 83.40 14.90
CA ARG A 187 -38.06 83.26 14.94
C ARG A 187 -38.64 82.35 13.85
N ALA A 188 -37.93 82.16 12.73
CA ALA A 188 -38.36 81.27 11.64
C ALA A 188 -37.96 79.80 11.87
N GLN A 189 -37.09 79.51 12.85
CA GLN A 189 -36.61 78.17 13.19
C GLN A 189 -37.34 77.54 14.39
N ALA A 190 -38.20 78.29 15.09
CA ALA A 190 -39.13 77.78 16.10
C ALA A 190 -40.40 77.21 15.44
#